data_AF-A0A067C3L5-F1
#
_entry.id   AF-A0A067C3L5-F1
#
_cell.length_a   1.000
_cell.length_b   1.000
_cell.length_c   1.000
_cell.angle_alpha   90.00
_cell.angle_beta   90.00
_cell.angle_gamma   90.00
#
_symmetry.space_group_name_H-M   'P 1'
#
loop_
_entity.id
_entity.type
_entity.pdbx_description
1 polymer ?
#
loop_
_entity_poly.entity_id
_entity_poly.type
_entity_poly.pdbx_seq_one_letter_code
_entity_poly.pdbx_strand_id
1 'polypeptide(L)'
;MKPCPYSSLAIADDAAILAADDNCPLTSPVCLLNKRCFLRTYDYRALVEMLSADYTELSAQTVANYSFAAVGNVTNYANATLGFDCGGGYVDLTKLVLPNMLNAMNRCKLRSLSPTIVWPSNLESLSLTDGQLSVLPPNLPPTLRMIRLGGNRIEDITKLRTLPLTYLDLRGNALTSLQDMYWPALTCLYCEVP
;
A
#
# COMPACT_ATOMS: atom_id res chain seq x y z
N MET A 1 30.72 -7.06 7.24
CA MET A 1 29.40 -6.43 7.46
C MET A 1 28.54 -6.69 6.23
N LYS A 2 27.31 -7.19 6.41
CA LYS A 2 26.35 -7.37 5.31
C LYS A 2 25.96 -5.97 4.79
N PRO A 3 26.05 -5.68 3.48
CA PRO A 3 25.63 -4.39 2.95
C PRO A 3 24.13 -4.20 3.13
N CYS A 4 23.70 -2.99 3.49
CA CYS A 4 22.28 -2.69 3.67
C CYS A 4 21.56 -2.77 2.30
N PRO A 5 20.53 -3.63 2.15
CA PRO A 5 19.83 -3.81 0.87
C PRO A 5 19.09 -2.54 0.42
N TYR A 6 18.88 -1.59 1.32
CA TYR A 6 18.13 -0.36 1.10
C TYR A 6 18.99 0.86 0.71
N SER A 7 20.30 0.67 0.60
CA SER A 7 21.27 1.74 0.31
C SER A 7 21.00 2.47 -1.02
N SER A 8 20.37 1.81 -1.98
CA SER A 8 20.07 2.36 -3.33
C SER A 8 18.72 3.06 -3.46
N LEU A 9 17.86 3.06 -2.42
CA LEU A 9 16.53 3.68 -2.50
C LEU A 9 16.62 5.20 -2.74
N ALA A 10 15.77 5.77 -3.58
CA ALA A 10 15.77 7.20 -3.88
C ALA A 10 15.04 8.03 -2.79
N ILE A 11 15.44 7.88 -1.53
CA ILE A 11 14.88 8.57 -0.34
C ILE A 11 15.99 9.26 0.47
N ALA A 12 15.63 10.16 1.39
CA ALA A 12 16.59 10.82 2.28
C ALA A 12 17.36 9.81 3.17
N ASP A 13 18.59 10.16 3.55
CA ASP A 13 19.48 9.27 4.32
C ASP A 13 18.90 8.86 5.68
N ASP A 14 18.12 9.76 6.29
CA ASP A 14 17.41 9.58 7.55
C ASP A 14 15.90 9.32 7.33
N ALA A 15 15.46 8.96 6.13
CA ALA A 15 14.08 8.55 5.92
C ALA A 15 13.82 7.17 6.58
N ALA A 16 12.64 6.99 7.17
CA ALA A 16 12.27 5.70 7.74
C ALA A 16 11.85 4.72 6.64
N ILE A 17 12.22 3.46 6.83
CA ILE A 17 11.93 2.33 5.96
C ILE A 17 11.31 1.27 6.85
N LEU A 18 10.10 0.82 6.49
CA LEU A 18 9.48 -0.31 7.16
C LEU A 18 10.05 -1.62 6.61
N ALA A 19 10.52 -2.51 7.47
CA ALA A 19 11.02 -3.82 7.09
C ALA A 19 10.61 -4.90 8.09
N ALA A 20 10.62 -6.14 7.62
CA ALA A 20 10.53 -7.37 8.41
C ALA A 20 11.47 -8.42 7.82
N ASP A 21 12.77 -8.12 7.84
CA ASP A 21 13.84 -8.99 7.39
C ASP A 21 14.93 -9.15 8.47
N ASP A 22 16.03 -9.82 8.15
CA ASP A 22 17.13 -10.08 9.10
C ASP A 22 17.82 -8.80 9.63
N ASN A 23 17.49 -7.61 9.13
CA ASN A 23 17.98 -6.34 9.67
C ASN A 23 17.13 -5.85 10.85
N CYS A 24 16.00 -6.50 11.14
CA CYS A 24 15.18 -6.21 12.31
C CYS A 24 15.61 -7.04 13.55
N PRO A 25 15.48 -6.50 14.77
CA PRO A 25 15.77 -7.25 15.99
C PRO A 25 14.86 -8.48 16.13
N LEU A 26 15.38 -9.57 16.72
CA LEU A 26 14.57 -10.76 17.01
C LEU A 26 13.37 -10.46 17.94
N THR A 27 13.48 -9.43 18.78
CA THR A 27 12.39 -8.98 19.67
C THR A 27 11.34 -8.12 18.96
N SER A 28 11.60 -7.69 17.73
CA SER A 28 10.75 -6.81 16.92
C SER A 28 10.84 -7.25 15.46
N PRO A 29 10.10 -8.32 15.06
CA PRO A 29 10.16 -8.90 13.71
C PRO A 29 9.69 -7.93 12.62
N VAL A 30 9.10 -6.81 12.99
CA VAL A 30 8.94 -5.60 12.17
C VAL A 30 9.68 -4.45 12.83
N CYS A 31 10.38 -3.66 12.02
CA CYS A 31 11.13 -2.50 12.48
C CYS A 31 11.12 -1.33 11.50
N LEU A 32 11.49 -0.15 12.01
CA LEU A 32 11.80 1.03 11.20
C LEU A 32 13.32 1.22 11.16
N LEU A 33 13.88 1.27 9.96
CA LEU A 33 15.31 1.46 9.70
C LEU A 33 15.54 2.56 8.66
N ASN A 34 16.78 3.02 8.48
CA ASN A 34 17.13 3.96 7.41
C ASN A 34 17.92 3.27 6.28
N LYS A 35 18.34 4.03 5.26
CA LYS A 35 19.09 3.50 4.10
C LYS A 35 20.45 2.85 4.46
N ARG A 36 20.94 3.06 5.69
CA ARG A 36 22.15 2.45 6.25
C ARG A 36 21.84 1.29 7.20
N CYS A 37 20.58 0.87 7.29
CA CYS A 37 20.08 -0.16 8.19
C CYS A 37 20.27 0.18 9.67
N PHE A 38 20.35 1.48 10.01
CA PHE A 38 20.29 1.91 11.39
C PHE A 38 18.83 1.97 11.86
N LEU A 39 18.58 1.33 13.00
CA LEU A 39 17.27 1.32 13.63
C LEU A 39 16.87 2.73 14.06
N ARG A 40 15.60 3.04 13.82
CA ARG A 40 14.97 4.26 14.30
C ARG A 40 14.37 4.03 15.67
N THR A 41 14.14 5.11 16.40
CA THR A 41 13.35 5.05 17.63
C THR A 41 11.87 4.93 17.26
N TYR A 42 11.21 3.91 17.76
CA TYR A 42 9.77 3.68 17.61
C TYR A 42 9.27 2.83 18.76
N ASP A 43 7.96 2.90 19.04
CA ASP A 43 7.28 1.94 19.91
C ASP A 43 6.80 0.76 19.06
N TYR A 44 7.31 -0.44 19.35
CA TYR A 44 6.99 -1.65 18.60
C TYR A 44 5.51 -2.02 18.68
N ARG A 45 4.86 -1.89 19.85
CA ARG A 45 3.45 -2.27 20.01
C ARG A 45 2.57 -1.32 19.22
N ALA A 46 2.82 -0.02 19.35
CA ALA A 46 2.09 1.00 18.62
C ALA A 46 2.28 0.87 17.10
N LEU A 47 3.48 0.48 16.64
CA LEU A 47 3.75 0.19 15.23
C LEU A 47 2.93 -1.00 14.75
N VAL A 48 2.91 -2.12 15.48
CA VAL A 48 2.12 -3.30 15.09
C VAL A 48 0.62 -3.01 15.12
N GLU A 49 0.13 -2.28 16.13
CA GLU A 49 -1.26 -1.83 16.19
C GLU A 49 -1.63 -0.99 14.96
N MET A 50 -0.78 -0.05 14.56
CA MET A 50 -0.96 0.75 13.34
C MET A 50 -1.00 -0.10 12.07
N LEU A 51 -0.08 -1.05 11.93
CA LEU A 51 0.04 -1.91 10.74
C LEU A 51 -1.08 -2.95 10.65
N SER A 52 -1.63 -3.39 11.78
CA SER A 52 -2.65 -4.45 11.83
C SER A 52 -4.09 -3.94 11.85
N ALA A 53 -4.29 -2.64 12.06
CA ALA A 53 -5.60 -2.01 12.11
C ALA A 53 -6.33 -2.11 10.75
N ASP A 54 -7.58 -2.55 10.82
CA ASP A 54 -8.50 -2.57 9.68
C ASP A 54 -9.24 -1.23 9.60
N TYR A 55 -8.90 -0.44 8.59
CA TYR A 55 -9.47 0.89 8.35
C TYR A 55 -10.59 0.88 7.31
N THR A 56 -11.22 -0.27 7.06
CA THR A 56 -12.40 -0.35 6.18
C THR A 56 -13.60 0.44 6.71
N GLU A 57 -13.64 0.73 8.01
CA GLU A 57 -14.61 1.63 8.64
C GLU A 57 -13.92 2.91 9.16
N LEU A 58 -14.43 4.06 8.74
CA LEU A 58 -13.94 5.43 9.00
C LEU A 58 -14.07 5.88 10.48
N SER A 59 -13.96 4.97 11.45
CA SER A 59 -13.86 5.39 12.86
C SER A 59 -12.43 5.81 13.15
N ALA A 60 -12.25 7.12 13.36
CA ALA A 60 -10.99 7.75 13.72
C ALA A 60 -10.53 7.25 15.10
N GLN A 61 -9.92 6.07 15.16
CA GLN A 61 -9.10 5.69 16.30
C GLN A 61 -7.77 6.41 16.14
N THR A 62 -7.39 7.20 17.15
CA THR A 62 -6.07 7.81 17.30
C THR A 62 -5.02 6.74 17.53
N VAL A 63 -4.70 5.99 16.47
CA VAL A 63 -3.56 5.08 16.45
C VAL A 63 -2.30 5.90 16.19
N ALA A 64 -1.19 5.54 16.83
CA ALA A 64 0.10 6.19 16.59
C ALA A 64 0.42 6.17 15.08
N ASN A 65 0.76 7.33 14.52
CA ASN A 65 1.11 7.45 13.11
C ASN A 65 2.63 7.39 12.94
N TYR A 66 3.12 6.33 12.30
CA TYR A 66 4.51 6.19 11.90
C TYR A 66 4.63 6.40 10.40
N SER A 67 5.26 7.50 10.00
CA SER A 67 5.54 7.78 8.61
C SER A 67 6.84 7.12 8.15
N PHE A 68 6.82 6.40 7.04
CA PHE A 68 8.01 5.87 6.36
C PHE A 68 7.96 6.19 4.87
N ALA A 69 9.13 6.43 4.28
CA ALA A 69 9.28 6.85 2.88
C ALA A 69 9.48 5.66 1.92
N ALA A 70 9.74 4.47 2.45
CA ALA A 70 9.86 3.26 1.67
C ALA A 70 9.45 2.03 2.49
N VAL A 71 9.13 0.95 1.80
CA VAL A 71 8.92 -0.37 2.40
C VAL A 71 9.94 -1.32 1.79
N GLY A 72 10.68 -1.98 2.68
CA GLY A 72 11.69 -2.97 2.35
C GLY A 72 11.12 -4.35 2.12
N ASN A 73 11.91 -5.37 2.44
CA ASN A 73 11.42 -6.74 2.49
C ASN A 73 10.58 -6.92 3.77
N VAL A 74 9.31 -7.28 3.61
CA VAL A 74 8.37 -7.53 4.71
C VAL A 74 7.82 -8.96 4.71
N THR A 75 8.52 -9.92 4.08
CA THR A 75 8.05 -11.31 3.96
C THR A 75 7.90 -12.04 5.29
N ASN A 76 8.64 -11.64 6.33
CA ASN A 76 8.55 -12.28 7.65
C ASN A 76 7.48 -11.63 8.55
N TYR A 77 6.68 -10.70 8.02
CA TYR A 77 5.56 -10.16 8.78
C TYR A 77 4.44 -11.20 8.90
N ALA A 78 4.10 -11.54 10.14
CA ALA A 78 3.23 -12.67 10.45
C ALA A 78 1.72 -12.37 10.34
N ASN A 79 1.32 -11.08 10.32
CA ASN A 79 -0.10 -10.72 10.32
C ASN A 79 -0.68 -10.71 8.89
N ALA A 80 -1.94 -11.14 8.76
CA ALA A 80 -2.66 -11.18 7.48
C ALA A 80 -3.03 -9.79 6.94
N THR A 81 -3.14 -8.80 7.82
CA THR A 81 -3.37 -7.40 7.47
C THR A 81 -2.06 -6.63 7.62
N LEU A 82 -1.65 -5.94 6.55
CA LEU A 82 -0.52 -5.00 6.55
C LEU A 82 -0.99 -3.66 5.98
N GLY A 83 -1.50 -2.81 6.87
CA GLY A 83 -1.74 -1.40 6.60
C GLY A 83 -0.42 -0.65 6.56
N PHE A 84 -0.24 0.23 5.57
CA PHE A 84 0.91 1.11 5.53
C PHE A 84 0.40 2.54 5.78
N ASP A 85 0.55 3.06 7.00
CA ASP A 85 0.35 4.50 7.21
C ASP A 85 1.57 5.24 6.69
N CYS A 86 1.54 5.62 5.42
CA CYS A 86 2.66 6.32 4.80
C CYS A 86 2.74 7.80 5.24
N GLY A 87 1.95 8.23 6.23
CA GLY A 87 2.09 9.54 6.87
C GLY A 87 1.85 10.73 5.95
N GLY A 88 1.18 10.51 4.82
CA GLY A 88 1.01 11.54 3.79
C GLY A 88 2.21 11.76 2.87
N GLY A 89 3.27 10.95 3.01
CA GLY A 89 4.44 10.93 2.14
C GLY A 89 4.32 9.93 0.98
N TYR A 90 5.20 10.08 -0.01
CA TYR A 90 5.29 9.17 -1.14
C TYR A 90 6.14 7.95 -0.77
N VAL A 91 5.63 6.76 -1.07
CA VAL A 91 6.35 5.51 -0.83
C VAL A 91 6.77 4.88 -2.14
N ASP A 92 8.07 4.67 -2.28
CA ASP A 92 8.63 3.91 -3.39
C ASP A 92 8.54 2.40 -3.08
N LEU A 93 7.73 1.69 -3.88
CA LEU A 93 7.51 0.25 -3.77
C LEU A 93 8.34 -0.56 -4.78
N THR A 94 9.30 0.04 -5.49
CA THR A 94 10.09 -0.64 -6.54
C THR A 94 10.92 -1.82 -6.05
N LYS A 95 11.24 -1.86 -4.75
CA LYS A 95 11.99 -2.95 -4.10
C LYS A 95 11.16 -3.71 -3.07
N LEU A 96 9.85 -3.47 -3.04
CA LEU A 96 8.96 -4.09 -2.07
C LEU A 96 8.78 -5.57 -2.38
N VAL A 97 8.95 -6.39 -1.35
CA VAL A 97 8.51 -7.79 -1.34
C VAL A 97 7.46 -7.93 -0.25
N LEU A 98 6.20 -8.14 -0.66
CA LEU A 98 5.04 -8.26 0.24
C LEU A 98 4.93 -9.67 0.85
N PRO A 99 4.34 -9.82 2.05
CA PRO A 99 4.08 -11.13 2.61
C PRO A 99 2.92 -11.82 1.88
N ASN A 100 3.03 -13.13 1.65
CA ASN A 100 2.04 -13.92 0.89
C ASN A 100 0.66 -14.00 1.57
N MET A 101 0.62 -13.78 2.89
CA MET A 101 -0.60 -13.82 3.70
C MET A 101 -1.42 -12.53 3.61
N LEU A 102 -0.89 -11.50 2.94
CA LEU A 102 -1.49 -10.18 2.91
C LEU A 102 -2.81 -10.16 2.13
N ASN A 103 -3.89 -9.76 2.79
CA ASN A 103 -5.23 -9.67 2.22
C ASN A 103 -5.74 -8.22 2.01
N ALA A 104 -5.16 -7.24 2.72
CA ALA A 104 -5.56 -5.84 2.65
C ALA A 104 -4.37 -4.87 2.75
N MET A 105 -4.33 -3.85 1.88
CA MET A 105 -3.33 -2.77 1.89
C MET A 105 -4.04 -1.41 1.94
N ASN A 106 -3.72 -0.55 2.92
CA ASN A 106 -4.43 0.72 3.17
C ASN A 106 -3.49 1.92 3.41
N ARG A 107 -4.01 3.14 3.19
CA ARG A 107 -3.42 4.47 3.51
C ARG A 107 -2.10 4.82 2.80
N CYS A 108 -1.95 4.36 1.56
CA CYS A 108 -0.79 4.66 0.73
C CYS A 108 -1.02 5.84 -0.23
N LYS A 109 -0.37 6.99 0.02
CA LYS A 109 -0.28 8.08 -0.95
C LYS A 109 0.85 7.81 -1.95
N LEU A 110 0.52 7.19 -3.08
CA LEU A 110 1.53 6.82 -4.07
C LEU A 110 1.64 7.86 -5.18
N ARG A 111 2.87 8.14 -5.62
CA ARG A 111 3.15 8.90 -6.86
C ARG A 111 3.12 8.00 -8.08
N SER A 112 3.70 6.82 -7.90
CA SER A 112 3.88 5.81 -8.93
C SER A 112 3.92 4.44 -8.29
N LEU A 113 3.45 3.45 -9.01
CA LEU A 113 3.62 2.04 -8.68
C LEU A 113 4.64 1.43 -9.63
N SER A 114 5.48 0.53 -9.13
CA SER A 114 6.37 -0.23 -10.01
C SER A 114 5.53 -1.07 -10.96
N PRO A 115 5.79 -1.05 -12.28
CA PRO A 115 5.08 -1.91 -13.22
C PRO A 115 5.37 -3.40 -13.01
N THR A 116 6.43 -3.72 -12.26
CA THR A 116 6.86 -5.08 -11.93
C THR A 116 6.53 -5.46 -10.49
N ILE A 117 5.66 -4.70 -9.80
CA ILE A 117 5.27 -5.02 -8.43
C ILE A 117 4.64 -6.42 -8.39
N VAL A 118 5.05 -7.27 -7.46
CA VAL A 118 4.42 -8.59 -7.29
C VAL A 118 3.41 -8.48 -6.16
N TRP A 119 2.14 -8.63 -6.50
CA TRP A 119 1.07 -8.60 -5.51
C TRP A 119 0.90 -9.96 -4.82
N PRO A 120 0.53 -9.99 -3.52
CA PRO A 120 0.11 -11.21 -2.85
C PRO A 120 -1.06 -11.85 -3.58
N SER A 121 -1.01 -13.18 -3.76
CA SER A 121 -2.09 -13.92 -4.44
C SER A 121 -3.42 -13.84 -3.69
N ASN A 122 -3.39 -13.59 -2.38
CA ASN A 122 -4.57 -13.53 -1.51
C ASN A 122 -5.08 -12.09 -1.28
N LEU A 123 -4.56 -11.11 -2.01
CA LEU A 123 -4.96 -9.71 -1.81
C LEU A 123 -6.39 -9.48 -2.30
N GLU A 124 -7.31 -9.17 -1.39
CA GLU A 124 -8.73 -8.94 -1.67
C GLU A 124 -9.11 -7.46 -1.60
N SER A 125 -8.38 -6.66 -0.81
CA SER A 125 -8.66 -5.24 -0.59
C SER A 125 -7.42 -4.38 -0.84
N LEU A 126 -7.55 -3.35 -1.69
CA LEU A 126 -6.48 -2.43 -2.03
C LEU A 126 -6.96 -0.98 -1.98
N SER A 127 -6.42 -0.20 -1.05
CA SER A 127 -6.71 1.23 -0.92
C SER A 127 -5.47 2.07 -1.20
N LEU A 128 -5.53 2.84 -2.27
CA LEU A 128 -4.49 3.73 -2.80
C LEU A 128 -5.04 5.16 -2.94
N THR A 129 -5.77 5.65 -1.93
CA THR A 129 -6.43 6.96 -1.99
C THR A 129 -5.47 8.13 -1.75
N ASP A 130 -5.87 9.32 -2.21
CA ASP A 130 -5.21 10.62 -1.98
C ASP A 130 -3.75 10.67 -2.44
N GLY A 131 -3.44 10.04 -3.57
CA GLY A 131 -2.12 10.00 -4.18
C GLY A 131 -1.92 10.98 -5.35
N GLN A 132 -1.01 10.62 -6.25
CA GLN A 132 -0.80 11.28 -7.54
C GLN A 132 -0.74 10.24 -8.67
N LEU A 133 -1.32 9.06 -8.47
CA LEU A 133 -1.30 7.99 -9.46
C LEU A 133 -2.07 8.44 -10.71
N SER A 134 -1.42 8.41 -11.86
CA SER A 134 -2.05 8.62 -13.16
C SER A 134 -2.32 7.32 -13.91
N VAL A 135 -1.62 6.24 -13.53
CA VAL A 135 -1.69 4.95 -14.22
C VAL A 135 -1.78 3.83 -13.19
N LEU A 136 -2.70 2.89 -13.42
CA LEU A 136 -2.81 1.66 -12.66
C LEU A 136 -1.68 0.67 -13.03
N PRO A 137 -1.15 -0.11 -12.07
CA PRO A 137 -0.18 -1.16 -12.36
C PRO A 137 -0.80 -2.22 -13.30
N PRO A 138 -0.02 -2.83 -14.21
CA PRO A 138 -0.54 -3.74 -15.22
C PRO A 138 -1.06 -5.08 -14.66
N ASN A 139 -0.65 -5.48 -13.46
CA ASN A 139 -0.80 -6.84 -12.95
C ASN A 139 -1.55 -6.88 -11.61
N LEU A 140 -2.65 -6.15 -11.49
CA LEU A 140 -3.52 -6.21 -10.30
C LEU A 140 -3.96 -7.67 -10.01
N PRO A 141 -3.98 -8.10 -8.74
CA PRO A 141 -4.29 -9.48 -8.41
C PRO A 141 -5.75 -9.81 -8.72
N PRO A 142 -6.05 -10.96 -9.37
CA PRO A 142 -7.41 -11.33 -9.79
C PRO A 142 -8.35 -11.63 -8.60
N THR A 143 -7.79 -11.77 -7.40
CA THR A 143 -8.51 -11.96 -6.15
C THR A 143 -9.13 -10.67 -5.60
N LEU A 144 -8.76 -9.48 -6.10
CA LEU A 144 -9.32 -8.21 -5.63
C LEU A 144 -10.84 -8.15 -5.72
N ARG A 145 -11.45 -7.79 -4.59
CA ARG A 145 -12.88 -7.51 -4.42
C ARG A 145 -13.14 -6.02 -4.18
N MET A 146 -12.26 -5.38 -3.42
CA MET A 146 -12.42 -4.00 -2.99
C MET A 146 -11.23 -3.19 -3.46
N ILE A 147 -11.48 -2.09 -4.17
CA ILE A 147 -10.44 -1.16 -4.56
C ILE A 147 -10.87 0.29 -4.32
N ARG A 148 -9.99 1.06 -3.67
CA ARG A 148 -10.17 2.51 -3.45
C ARG A 148 -9.04 3.27 -4.12
N LEU A 149 -9.39 4.12 -5.07
CA LEU A 149 -8.49 4.93 -5.89
C LEU A 149 -8.84 6.41 -5.83
N GLY A 150 -9.73 6.82 -4.92
CA GLY A 150 -10.20 8.20 -4.83
C GLY A 150 -9.06 9.21 -4.58
N GLY A 151 -9.18 10.42 -5.13
CA GLY A 151 -8.19 11.49 -4.95
C GLY A 151 -6.86 11.25 -5.68
N ASN A 152 -6.91 10.72 -6.90
CA ASN A 152 -5.73 10.49 -7.76
C ASN A 152 -5.87 11.26 -9.09
N ARG A 153 -5.11 10.88 -10.13
CA ARG A 153 -5.11 11.49 -11.47
C ARG A 153 -5.34 10.45 -12.57
N ILE A 154 -6.06 9.37 -12.25
CA ILE A 154 -6.25 8.24 -13.17
C ILE A 154 -7.23 8.64 -14.26
N GLU A 155 -6.88 8.34 -15.50
CA GLU A 155 -7.72 8.57 -16.69
C GLU A 155 -8.21 7.23 -17.30
N ASP A 156 -7.39 6.18 -17.21
CA ASP A 156 -7.67 4.86 -17.76
C ASP A 156 -7.84 3.81 -16.65
N ILE A 157 -9.05 3.23 -16.58
CA ILE A 157 -9.43 2.18 -15.63
C ILE A 157 -9.75 0.84 -16.30
N THR A 158 -9.42 0.67 -17.59
CA THR A 158 -9.72 -0.56 -18.34
C THR A 158 -9.16 -1.82 -17.67
N LYS A 159 -8.05 -1.70 -16.94
CA LYS A 159 -7.44 -2.78 -16.15
C LYS A 159 -8.32 -3.30 -15.02
N LEU A 160 -9.27 -2.50 -14.54
CA LEU A 160 -10.21 -2.92 -13.49
C LEU A 160 -11.33 -3.81 -14.03
N ARG A 161 -11.56 -3.83 -15.35
CA ARG A 161 -12.69 -4.51 -15.98
C ARG A 161 -12.73 -6.01 -15.72
N THR A 162 -11.58 -6.66 -15.64
CA THR A 162 -11.48 -8.11 -15.43
C THR A 162 -11.54 -8.51 -13.97
N LEU A 163 -11.49 -7.54 -13.05
CA LEU A 163 -11.51 -7.81 -11.61
C LEU A 163 -12.96 -7.98 -11.16
N PRO A 164 -13.29 -8.96 -10.30
CA PRO A 164 -14.67 -9.19 -9.91
C PRO A 164 -14.96 -8.38 -8.63
N LEU A 165 -14.91 -7.06 -8.82
CA LEU A 165 -15.05 -6.04 -7.79
C LEU A 165 -16.47 -6.02 -7.22
N THR A 166 -16.55 -5.93 -5.90
CA THR A 166 -17.76 -5.68 -5.11
C THR A 166 -17.82 -4.24 -4.61
N TYR A 167 -16.67 -3.58 -4.43
CA TYR A 167 -16.56 -2.18 -4.01
C TYR A 167 -15.51 -1.43 -4.83
N LEU A 168 -15.87 -0.25 -5.35
CA LEU A 168 -15.01 0.60 -6.16
C LEU A 168 -15.19 2.09 -5.79
N ASP A 169 -14.11 2.76 -5.40
CA ASP A 169 -14.07 4.22 -5.23
C ASP A 169 -13.08 4.86 -6.20
N LEU A 170 -13.59 5.73 -7.06
CA LEU A 170 -12.89 6.43 -8.15
C LEU A 170 -13.04 7.96 -8.05
N ARG A 171 -13.68 8.50 -7.00
CA ARG A 171 -13.96 9.96 -6.87
C ARG A 171 -12.68 10.80 -6.94
N GLY A 172 -12.76 12.01 -7.48
CA GLY A 172 -11.58 12.87 -7.58
C GLY A 172 -10.44 12.27 -8.41
N ASN A 173 -10.76 11.57 -9.50
CA ASN A 173 -9.82 11.19 -10.57
C ASN A 173 -10.07 12.03 -11.83
N ALA A 174 -9.30 11.80 -12.88
CA ALA A 174 -9.42 12.51 -14.17
C ALA A 174 -10.22 11.70 -15.21
N LEU A 175 -11.20 10.92 -14.76
CA LEU A 175 -12.00 10.05 -15.62
C LEU A 175 -12.97 10.89 -16.46
N THR A 176 -13.04 10.62 -17.75
CA THR A 176 -13.98 11.28 -18.67
C THR A 176 -15.21 10.43 -18.96
N SER A 177 -15.14 9.12 -18.72
CA SER A 177 -16.24 8.19 -18.95
C SER A 177 -15.99 6.86 -18.22
N LEU A 178 -17.08 6.18 -17.87
CA LEU A 178 -17.08 4.77 -17.45
C LEU A 178 -17.67 3.84 -18.53
N GLN A 179 -17.80 4.33 -19.76
CA GLN A 179 -18.39 3.56 -20.84
C GLN A 179 -17.65 2.22 -21.03
N ASP A 180 -18.43 1.18 -21.29
CA ASP A 180 -17.98 -0.19 -21.46
C ASP A 180 -17.35 -0.85 -20.20
N MET A 181 -17.41 -0.21 -19.04
CA MET A 181 -17.09 -0.87 -17.77
C MET A 181 -18.28 -1.66 -17.25
N TYR A 182 -18.04 -2.90 -16.81
CA TYR A 182 -19.07 -3.77 -16.27
C TYR A 182 -18.50 -4.63 -15.14
N TRP A 183 -19.06 -4.48 -13.95
CA TRP A 183 -18.70 -5.24 -12.76
C TRP A 183 -19.97 -5.88 -12.17
N PRO A 184 -20.28 -7.14 -12.54
CA PRO A 184 -21.58 -7.75 -12.21
C PRO A 184 -21.81 -7.97 -10.71
N ALA A 185 -20.74 -8.03 -9.92
CA ALA A 185 -20.79 -8.23 -8.48
C ALA A 185 -20.71 -6.92 -7.68
N LEU A 186 -20.67 -5.76 -8.36
CA LEU A 186 -20.45 -4.47 -7.72
C LEU A 186 -21.70 -4.04 -6.94
N THR A 187 -21.53 -3.86 -5.63
CA THR A 187 -22.60 -3.39 -4.74
C THR A 187 -22.44 -1.91 -4.41
N CYS A 188 -21.20 -1.40 -4.45
CA CYS A 188 -20.88 -0.01 -4.14
C CYS A 188 -19.94 0.59 -5.20
N LEU A 189 -20.39 1.67 -5.84
CA LEU A 189 -19.59 2.51 -6.74
C LEU A 189 -19.62 3.96 -6.28
N TYR A 190 -18.45 4.51 -5.98
CA TYR A 190 -18.27 5.95 -5.82
C TYR A 190 -17.45 6.45 -7.01
N CYS A 191 -18.03 7.32 -7.85
CA CYS A 191 -17.35 7.87 -9.01
C CYS A 191 -17.87 9.27 -9.31
N GLU A 192 -17.00 10.10 -9.87
CA GLU A 192 -17.31 11.41 -10.42
C GLU A 192 -16.74 11.43 -11.84
N VAL A 193 -17.62 11.47 -12.85
CA VAL A 193 -17.26 11.73 -14.25
C VAL A 193 -17.95 13.02 -14.69
N PRO A 194 -17.31 13.85 -15.54
CA PRO A 194 -17.92 15.04 -16.12
C PRO A 194 -19.20 14.75 -16.92
#